data_AF-A0A699TJ95-F1
#
_entry.id   AF-A0A699TJ95-F1
#
_cell.length_a   1.000
_cell.length_b   1.000
_cell.length_c   1.000
_cell.angle_alpha   90.00
_cell.angle_beta   90.00
_cell.angle_gamma   90.00
#
_symmetry.space_group_name_H-M   'P 1'
#
loop_
_entity.id
_entity.type
_entity.pdbx_description
1 polymer ?
#
loop_
_entity_poly.entity_id
_entity_poly.type
_entity_poly.pdbx_seq_one_letter_code
_entity_poly.pdbx_strand_id
1 'polypeptide(L)'
;WDRHLPLVELSDNNNYHTNIKVALFEALYGRKCRSPIFWAEVGDAQLTGSKIIHETTEKIIQIKKHIQAARDRQKSYADRRHKPLEFKVRSC
;
A
#
# COMPACT_ATOMS: atom_id res chain seq x y z
N TRP A 1 15.16 -4.55 -3.66
CA TRP A 1 14.65 -3.19 -3.39
C TRP A 1 14.61 -2.36 -4.67
N ASP A 2 15.72 -2.13 -5.38
CA ASP A 2 15.73 -1.33 -6.63
C ASP A 2 14.80 -1.84 -7.74
N ARG A 3 14.72 -3.17 -7.95
CA ARG A 3 13.82 -3.76 -8.96
C ARG A 3 12.32 -3.67 -8.61
N HIS A 4 11.97 -3.34 -7.37
CA HIS A 4 10.57 -3.35 -6.91
C HIS A 4 10.11 -1.97 -6.46
N LEU A 5 11.03 -1.02 -6.26
CA LEU A 5 10.73 0.37 -5.95
C LEU A 5 9.78 1.01 -6.98
N PRO A 6 9.96 0.82 -8.32
CA PRO A 6 9.04 1.39 -9.30
C PRO A 6 7.63 0.79 -9.20
N LEU A 7 7.49 -0.46 -8.75
CA LEU A 7 6.19 -1.12 -8.59
C LEU A 7 5.46 -0.64 -7.34
N VAL A 8 6.21 -0.40 -6.25
CA VAL A 8 5.66 0.16 -5.01
C VAL A 8 5.18 1.59 -5.26
N GLU A 9 5.98 2.44 -5.90
CA GLU A 9 5.60 3.81 -6.26
C GLU A 9 4.40 3.84 -7.21
N LEU A 10 4.35 2.94 -8.20
CA LEU A 10 3.19 2.79 -9.08
C LEU A 10 1.92 2.41 -8.28
N SER A 11 2.05 1.55 -7.27
CA SER A 11 0.92 1.13 -6.44
C SER A 11 0.41 2.23 -5.52
N ASP A 12 1.31 3.02 -4.93
CA ASP A 12 0.95 4.15 -4.07
C ASP A 12 0.29 5.27 -4.87
N ASN A 13 0.82 5.59 -6.06
CA ASN A 13 0.26 6.63 -6.94
C ASN A 13 -1.12 6.25 -7.51
N ASN A 14 -1.41 4.96 -7.63
CA ASN A 14 -2.70 4.45 -8.13
C ASN A 14 -3.73 4.16 -7.03
N ASN A 15 -3.34 4.23 -5.75
CA ASN A 15 -4.26 3.93 -4.67
C ASN A 15 -5.29 5.06 -4.50
N TYR A 16 -6.55 4.68 -4.24
CA TYR A 16 -7.63 5.64 -4.03
C TYR A 16 -7.44 6.35 -2.69
N HIS A 17 -7.18 7.66 -2.75
CA HIS A 17 -6.91 8.43 -1.56
C HIS A 17 -8.24 8.94 -0.98
N THR A 18 -8.72 8.34 0.11
CA THR A 18 -10.04 8.63 0.72
C THR A 18 -10.24 10.11 1.08
N ASN A 19 -9.18 10.81 1.48
CA ASN A 19 -9.24 12.24 1.81
C ASN A 19 -9.39 13.15 0.59
N ILE A 20 -8.87 12.74 -0.58
CA ILE A 20 -8.87 13.52 -1.83
C ILE A 20 -9.95 12.98 -2.79
N LYS A 21 -10.57 11.84 -2.45
CA LYS A 21 -11.60 11.12 -3.23
C LYS A 21 -11.18 10.79 -4.67
N VAL A 22 -9.88 10.75 -4.93
CA VAL A 22 -9.30 10.44 -6.24
C VAL A 22 -7.94 9.78 -6.03
N ALA A 23 -7.52 8.95 -7.00
CA ALA A 23 -6.16 8.43 -7.00
C ALA A 23 -5.17 9.55 -7.37
N LEU A 24 -3.98 9.55 -6.78
CA LEU A 24 -2.99 10.61 -7.00
C LEU A 24 -2.61 10.72 -8.50
N PHE A 25 -2.49 9.58 -9.19
CA PHE A 25 -2.26 9.54 -10.64
C PHE A 25 -3.37 10.25 -11.44
N GLU A 26 -4.63 10.03 -11.05
CA GLU A 26 -5.77 10.68 -11.69
C GLU A 26 -5.78 12.19 -11.45
N ALA A 27 -5.40 12.63 -10.24
CA ALA A 27 -5.29 14.05 -9.91
C ALA A 27 -4.15 14.75 -10.66
N LEU A 28 -2.99 14.08 -10.80
CA LEU A 28 -1.80 14.66 -11.44
C LEU A 28 -1.91 14.73 -12.96
N TYR A 29 -2.48 13.71 -13.59
CA TYR A 29 -2.49 13.59 -15.05
C TYR A 29 -3.89 13.75 -15.67
N GLY A 30 -4.93 13.92 -14.86
CA GLY A 30 -6.31 14.10 -15.33
C GLY A 30 -6.91 12.90 -16.06
N ARG A 31 -6.26 11.72 -15.98
CA ARG A 31 -6.67 10.49 -16.65
C ARG A 31 -6.57 9.30 -15.72
N LYS A 32 -7.48 8.34 -15.88
CA LYS A 32 -7.40 7.04 -15.20
C LYS A 32 -6.11 6.33 -15.56
N CYS A 33 -5.41 5.79 -14.57
CA CYS A 33 -4.21 5.00 -14.83
C CYS A 33 -4.58 3.75 -15.62
N ARG A 34 -3.97 3.58 -16.80
CA ARG A 34 -4.02 2.34 -17.59
C ARG A 34 -2.64 1.73 -17.52
N SER A 35 -2.38 0.96 -16.46
CA SER A 35 -1.07 0.35 -16.23
C SER A 35 -0.76 -0.74 -17.27
N PRO A 36 0.50 -0.85 -17.76
CA PRO A 36 0.95 -1.92 -18.67
C PRO A 36 0.78 -3.34 -18.13
N ILE A 37 0.56 -3.52 -16.83
CA ILE A 37 0.25 -4.83 -16.22
C ILE A 37 -1.00 -5.47 -16.86
N PHE A 38 -1.91 -4.66 -17.41
CA PHE A 38 -3.12 -5.13 -18.10
C PHE A 38 -2.88 -5.54 -19.57
N TRP A 39 -1.73 -5.19 -20.17
CA TRP A 39 -1.45 -5.38 -21.60
C TRP A 39 -0.55 -6.58 -21.92
N ALA A 40 -0.03 -7.30 -20.93
CA ALA A 40 0.84 -8.44 -21.19
C ALA A 40 0.13 -9.62 -21.91
N GLU A 41 -1.20 -9.63 -21.99
CA GLU A 41 -2.00 -10.81 -22.36
C GLU A 41 -2.37 -11.00 -23.86
N VAL A 42 -1.82 -10.26 -24.82
CA VAL A 42 -2.32 -10.32 -26.21
C VAL A 42 -1.62 -11.36 -27.13
N GLY A 43 -0.91 -12.36 -26.61
CA GLY A 43 -0.41 -13.41 -27.52
C GLY A 43 0.18 -14.65 -26.86
N ASP A 44 1.32 -14.51 -26.18
CA ASP A 44 2.11 -15.66 -25.70
C ASP A 44 2.27 -15.74 -24.16
N ALA A 45 1.68 -14.79 -23.42
CA ALA A 45 1.91 -14.64 -21.99
C ALA A 45 0.83 -15.25 -21.09
N GLN A 46 -0.23 -15.92 -21.59
CA GLN A 46 -1.33 -16.33 -20.71
C GLN A 46 -0.90 -17.30 -19.59
N LEU A 47 0.01 -18.23 -19.85
CA LEU A 47 0.49 -19.21 -18.85
C LEU A 47 1.63 -18.66 -17.97
N THR A 48 2.65 -18.08 -18.59
CA THR A 48 3.80 -17.46 -17.88
C THR A 48 3.37 -16.19 -17.14
N GLY A 49 2.53 -15.37 -17.78
CA GLY A 49 1.93 -14.17 -17.21
C GLY A 49 0.98 -14.50 -16.08
N SER A 50 0.15 -15.54 -16.16
CA SER A 50 -0.70 -15.94 -15.03
C SER A 50 0.11 -16.30 -13.78
N LYS A 51 1.22 -17.03 -13.94
CA LYS A 51 2.13 -17.34 -12.82
C LYS A 51 2.76 -16.07 -12.23
N ILE A 52 3.25 -15.17 -13.09
CA ILE A 52 3.83 -13.89 -12.67
C ILE A 52 2.79 -12.99 -12.01
N ILE A 53 1.56 -12.94 -12.53
CA ILE A 53 0.43 -12.18 -11.97
C ILE A 53 0.06 -12.72 -10.60
N HIS A 54 -0.01 -14.04 -10.44
CA HIS A 54 -0.29 -14.68 -9.15
C HIS A 54 0.81 -14.37 -8.13
N GLU A 55 2.08 -14.59 -8.48
CA GLU A 55 3.23 -14.26 -7.62
C GLU A 55 3.27 -12.76 -7.25
N THR A 56 2.93 -11.88 -8.19
CA THR A 56 2.88 -10.44 -7.96
C THR A 56 1.70 -10.06 -7.05
N THR A 57 0.55 -10.69 -7.22
CA THR A 57 -0.64 -10.47 -6.38
C THR A 57 -0.38 -10.87 -4.94
N GLU A 58 0.24 -12.04 -4.70
CA GLU A 58 0.63 -12.50 -3.37
C GLU A 58 1.61 -11.52 -2.70
N LYS A 59 2.61 -11.03 -3.44
CA LYS A 59 3.54 -10.02 -2.93
C LYS A 59 2.83 -8.70 -2.60
N ILE A 60 1.88 -8.26 -3.43
CA ILE A 60 1.07 -7.07 -3.16
C ILE A 60 0.26 -7.25 -1.87
N ILE A 61 -0.36 -8.42 -1.66
CA ILE A 61 -1.12 -8.72 -0.44
C ILE A 61 -0.21 -8.68 0.79
N GLN A 62 0.99 -9.26 0.71
CA GLN A 62 1.97 -9.21 1.80
C GLN A 62 2.41 -7.78 2.13
N ILE A 63 2.71 -6.96 1.11
CA ILE A 63 3.07 -5.55 1.30
C ILE A 63 1.94 -4.78 1.98
N LYS A 64 0.68 -4.96 1.53
CA LYS A 64 -0.49 -4.34 2.15
C LYS A 64 -0.62 -4.73 3.63
N LYS A 65 -0.43 -6.00 3.97
CA LYS A 65 -0.45 -6.49 5.37
C LYS A 65 0.63 -5.81 6.21
N HIS A 66 1.85 -5.67 5.69
CA HIS A 66 2.94 -5.02 6.42
C HIS A 66 2.68 -3.52 6.63
N ILE A 67 2.18 -2.81 5.62
CA ILE A 67 1.81 -1.40 5.73
C ILE A 67 0.71 -1.22 6.78
N GLN A 68 -0.32 -2.08 6.75
CA GLN A 68 -1.40 -2.02 7.73
C GLN A 68 -0.89 -2.26 9.16
N ALA A 69 -0.08 -3.30 9.37
CA ALA A 69 0.52 -3.57 10.67
C ALA A 69 1.40 -2.42 11.18
N ALA A 70 2.16 -1.76 10.30
CA ALA A 70 2.94 -0.58 10.66
C ALA A 70 2.05 0.60 11.06
N ARG A 71 0.97 0.86 10.31
CA ARG A 71 -0.03 1.89 10.63
C ARG A 71 -0.72 1.62 11.97
N ASP A 72 -1.12 0.38 12.23
CA ASP A 72 -1.78 -0.02 13.47
C ASP A 72 -0.84 0.17 14.67
N ARG A 73 0.45 -0.16 14.52
CA ARG A 73 1.47 0.13 15.55
C ARG A 73 1.61 1.63 15.80
N GLN A 74 1.72 2.45 14.75
CA GLN A 74 1.80 3.90 14.91
C GLN A 74 0.57 4.47 15.62
N LYS A 75 -0.62 4.01 15.23
CA LYS A 75 -1.88 4.40 15.88
C LYS A 75 -1.91 4.01 17.35
N SER A 76 -1.52 2.78 17.68
CA SER A 76 -1.44 2.31 19.07
C SER A 76 -0.47 3.15 19.92
N TYR A 77 0.69 3.54 19.37
CA TYR A 77 1.62 4.44 20.05
C TYR A 77 1.03 5.83 20.28
N ALA A 78 0.36 6.39 19.27
CA ALA A 78 -0.29 7.70 19.39
C ALA A 78 -1.43 7.67 20.43
N ASP A 79 -2.28 6.64 20.38
CA ASP A 79 -3.40 6.46 21.32
C ASP A 79 -2.91 6.27 22.76
N ARG A 80 -1.82 5.53 22.97
CA ARG A 80 -1.18 5.39 24.29
C ARG A 80 -0.62 6.71 24.82
N ARG A 81 -0.12 7.59 23.96
CA ARG A 81 0.39 8.92 24.34
C ARG A 81 -0.71 9.97 24.51
N HIS A 82 -1.92 9.72 23.98
CA HIS A 82 -3.09 10.57 24.18
C HIS A 82 -3.90 10.24 25.44
N LYS A 83 -3.70 9.08 26.07
CA LYS A 83 -4.27 8.79 27.39
C LYS A 83 -3.43 9.45 28.49
N PRO A 84 -4.04 10.11 29.49
CA PRO A 84 -3.29 10.61 30.64
C PRO A 84 -2.59 9.44 31.34
N LEU A 85 -1.27 9.53 31.47
CA LEU A 85 -0.50 8.56 32.25
C LEU A 85 -0.81 8.79 33.73
N GLU A 86 -1.57 7.88 34.34
CA GLU A 86 -1.73 7.87 35.78
C GLU A 86 -0.50 7.23 36.44
N PHE A 87 0.33 8.07 37.04
CA PHE A 87 1.47 7.63 37.84
C PHE A 87 1.01 7.36 39.27
N LYS A 88 1.24 6.15 39.75
CA LYS A 88 1.02 5.83 41.17
C LYS A 88 2.17 6.42 41.98
N VAL A 89 1.98 7.64 42.49
CA VAL A 89 2.90 8.27 43.43
C VAL A 89 2.86 7.47 44.73
N ARG A 90 3.94 6.77 45.06
CA ARG A 90 4.12 6.16 46.39
C ARG A 90 4.39 7.30 47.37
N SER A 91 3.43 7.62 48.23
CA SER A 91 3.64 8.49 49.38
C SER A 91 4.58 7.81 50.37
N CYS A 92 5.67 8.49 50.71
CA CYS A 92 6.59 8.14 51.79
C CYS A 92 5.90 8.31 53.15
#